data_AF-A0A644TC67-F1
#
_entry.id   AF-A0A644TC67-F1
#
_cell.length_a   1.000
_cell.length_b   1.000
_cell.length_c   1.000
_cell.angle_alpha   90.00
_cell.angle_beta   90.00
_cell.angle_gamma   90.00
#
_symmetry.space_group_name_H-M   'P 1'
#
loop_
_entity.id
_entity.type
_entity.pdbx_description
1 polymer ?
#
loop_
_entity_poly.entity_id
_entity_poly.type
_entity_poly.pdbx_seq_one_letter_code
_entity_poly.pdbx_strand_id
1 'polypeptide(L)'
;MTMLVSCATAPKLPQWALSPPSPDGTYTYFTGSASAGDPATAIGDATDRLIAGIMQYIGVDVRVSTSATARASLDSYSADLRQTVETESNTRLTGFQVSQKHLAKESKTGLTTAYILARYETRELEKEKARIAALFKERVDAVAKPEAEGDAFAAEGRALDAVKKYIEAMAAASGAEVENASIKLERNANKARAQVAGIGFLIGDGKSLQGFLGKAYTEPIVVRVFREGAQGRKPLPGATLMIGYSRKMPSGQLGTKTASFISDTSGYAYLDLPAPDFVGRGKILVQLDLSASMELLDKVGPGFKPQMAALEDEIRTKYAELPYIVTSGASEIPMVLFIVDRDEKGEPTNLGATQSGLAETLVREGFSVRGLSLDPALLAGPPDRLVAQARAAAPEGTLRLAYGSAGIDWLRKESGMFLASASASITIVDLRSGATLYSADKSRQVLASDEAGARRSALRDLGAQSFGNDILASLP
;
A
#
# COMPACT_ATOMS: atom_id res chain seq x y z
N MET A 1 -0.48 -47.38 95.09
CA MET A 1 -1.20 -47.13 93.83
C MET A 1 -0.38 -46.14 93.03
N THR A 2 0.57 -46.66 92.26
CA THR A 2 1.58 -45.86 91.57
C THR A 2 1.20 -45.87 90.09
N MET A 3 0.62 -44.77 89.62
CA MET A 3 0.26 -44.62 88.20
C MET A 3 1.53 -44.45 87.37
N LEU A 4 1.69 -45.34 86.39
CA LEU A 4 2.62 -45.23 85.28
C LEU A 4 2.20 -44.03 84.41
N VAL A 5 3.04 -42.99 84.36
CA VAL A 5 2.93 -41.93 83.35
C VAL A 5 3.63 -42.45 82.09
N SER A 6 2.82 -42.89 81.13
CA SER A 6 3.28 -43.17 79.77
C SER A 6 3.40 -41.84 79.02
N CYS A 7 4.63 -41.36 78.81
CA CYS A 7 4.91 -40.26 77.89
C CYS A 7 4.65 -40.74 76.46
N ALA A 8 3.50 -40.37 75.90
CA ALA A 8 3.29 -40.43 74.45
C ALA A 8 4.18 -39.37 73.79
N THR A 9 5.33 -39.80 73.26
CA THR A 9 6.22 -38.98 72.44
C THR A 9 5.45 -38.51 71.21
N ALA A 10 5.19 -37.21 71.11
CA ALA A 10 4.67 -36.61 69.89
C ALA A 10 5.62 -36.93 68.71
N PRO A 11 5.11 -37.21 67.50
CA PRO A 11 5.97 -37.51 66.35
C PRO A 11 6.97 -36.38 66.14
N LYS A 12 8.27 -36.72 66.22
CA LYS A 12 9.38 -35.77 66.16
C LYS A 12 9.47 -35.24 64.74
N LEU A 13 9.12 -33.97 64.54
CA LEU A 13 9.24 -33.32 63.23
C LEU A 13 10.71 -33.39 62.75
N PRO A 14 10.95 -33.68 61.45
CA PRO A 14 12.31 -33.67 60.92
C PRO A 14 12.93 -32.27 60.99
N GLN A 15 14.22 -32.19 61.33
CA GLN A 15 14.91 -30.90 61.48
C GLN A 15 14.93 -30.08 60.18
N TRP A 16 15.01 -30.75 59.03
CA TRP A 16 14.96 -30.09 57.71
C TRP A 16 13.59 -29.45 57.41
N ALA A 17 12.52 -29.88 58.07
CA ALA A 17 11.19 -29.30 57.92
C ALA A 17 11.07 -27.96 58.69
N LEU A 18 11.92 -27.75 59.69
CA LEU A 18 12.00 -26.52 60.49
C LEU A 18 13.08 -25.56 59.98
N SER A 19 14.15 -26.09 59.40
CA SER A 19 15.24 -25.32 58.83
C SER A 19 15.77 -26.04 57.60
N PRO A 20 15.38 -25.60 56.39
CA PRO A 20 15.88 -26.17 55.14
C PRO A 20 17.42 -26.18 55.14
N PRO A 21 18.06 -27.24 54.62
CA PRO A 21 19.50 -27.28 54.49
C PRO A 21 20.02 -26.09 53.68
N SER A 22 21.15 -25.50 54.10
CA SER A 22 21.83 -24.51 53.27
C SER A 22 22.39 -25.16 51.99
N PRO A 23 22.52 -24.42 50.88
CA PRO A 23 23.17 -24.94 49.67
C PRO A 23 24.58 -25.45 49.98
N ASP A 24 24.94 -26.62 49.47
CA ASP A 24 26.19 -27.34 49.80
C ASP A 24 27.22 -27.33 48.66
N GLY A 25 27.08 -26.39 47.72
CA GLY A 25 27.95 -26.23 46.55
C GLY A 25 27.65 -27.21 45.40
N THR A 26 26.97 -28.33 45.68
CA THR A 26 26.48 -29.27 44.65
C THR A 26 24.98 -29.12 44.46
N TYR A 27 24.24 -28.96 45.56
CA TYR A 27 22.80 -28.91 45.59
C TYR A 27 22.25 -27.63 46.21
N THR A 28 21.16 -27.15 45.63
CA THR A 28 20.25 -26.15 46.19
C THR A 28 19.02 -26.89 46.72
N TYR A 29 18.62 -26.60 47.95
CA TYR A 29 17.52 -27.30 48.62
C TYR A 29 16.25 -26.45 48.66
N PHE A 30 15.11 -27.09 48.44
CA PHE A 30 13.80 -26.46 48.45
C PHE A 30 12.84 -27.27 49.33
N THR A 31 11.98 -26.56 50.06
CA THR A 31 10.97 -27.18 50.91
C THR A 31 9.58 -26.65 50.61
N GLY A 32 8.59 -27.55 50.60
CA GLY A 32 7.18 -27.20 50.55
C GLY A 32 6.43 -27.88 51.69
N SER A 33 5.49 -27.16 52.31
CA SER A 33 4.68 -27.71 53.39
C SER A 33 3.26 -27.17 53.39
N ALA A 34 2.26 -28.03 53.59
CA ALA A 34 0.86 -27.65 53.68
C ALA A 34 0.06 -28.63 54.56
N SER A 35 -1.05 -28.14 55.13
CA SER A 35 -1.93 -28.92 56.02
C SER A 35 -3.33 -29.00 55.41
N ALA A 36 -3.90 -30.20 55.36
CA ALA A 36 -5.25 -30.44 54.83
C ALA A 36 -5.99 -31.54 55.61
N GLY A 37 -7.28 -31.71 55.31
CA GLY A 37 -8.13 -32.73 55.95
C GLY A 37 -7.73 -34.17 55.63
N ASP A 38 -7.08 -34.39 54.49
CA ASP A 38 -6.58 -35.69 54.06
C ASP A 38 -5.13 -35.62 53.54
N PRO A 39 -4.38 -36.73 53.56
CA PRO A 39 -2.98 -36.76 53.13
C PRO A 39 -2.75 -36.39 51.66
N ALA A 40 -3.67 -36.71 50.74
CA ALA A 40 -3.46 -36.49 49.32
C ALA A 40 -3.53 -35.00 48.99
N THR A 41 -4.53 -34.29 49.53
CA THR A 41 -4.65 -32.83 49.41
C THR A 41 -3.45 -32.13 50.06
N ALA A 42 -3.01 -32.57 51.24
CA ALA A 42 -1.86 -31.98 51.92
C ALA A 42 -0.56 -32.11 51.09
N ILE A 43 -0.36 -33.25 50.41
CA ILE A 43 0.78 -33.47 49.52
C ILE A 43 0.69 -32.61 48.26
N GLY A 44 -0.49 -32.48 47.66
CA GLY A 44 -0.72 -31.61 46.50
C GLY A 44 -0.37 -30.16 46.81
N ASP A 45 -0.94 -29.61 47.89
CA ASP A 45 -0.70 -28.22 48.30
C ASP A 45 0.78 -27.98 48.71
N ALA A 46 1.42 -28.97 49.35
CA ALA A 46 2.84 -28.88 49.69
C ALA A 46 3.73 -28.90 48.44
N THR A 47 3.34 -29.66 47.41
CA THR A 47 4.01 -29.70 46.10
C THR A 47 3.90 -28.34 45.40
N ASP A 48 2.73 -27.72 45.43
CA ASP A 48 2.51 -26.39 44.83
C ASP A 48 3.37 -25.32 45.50
N ARG A 49 3.51 -25.37 46.83
CA ARG A 49 4.40 -24.48 47.58
C ARG A 49 5.88 -24.74 47.30
N LEU A 50 6.28 -26.00 47.12
CA LEU A 50 7.64 -26.35 46.72
C LEU A 50 7.98 -25.77 45.34
N ILE A 51 7.09 -25.98 44.37
CA ILE A 51 7.24 -25.45 43.00
C ILE A 51 7.30 -23.93 43.05
N ALA A 52 6.42 -23.27 43.80
CA ALA A 52 6.46 -21.81 43.95
C ALA A 52 7.82 -21.31 44.47
N GLY A 53 8.43 -22.01 45.43
CA GLY A 53 9.77 -21.69 45.93
C GLY A 53 10.88 -21.85 44.88
N ILE A 54 10.81 -22.90 44.05
CA ILE A 54 11.74 -23.11 42.93
C ILE A 54 11.57 -22.03 41.87
N MET A 55 10.33 -21.69 41.52
CA MET A 55 10.00 -20.65 40.55
C MET A 55 10.43 -19.26 41.04
N GLN A 56 10.32 -18.99 42.34
CA GLN A 56 10.81 -17.76 42.95
C GLN A 56 12.35 -17.66 42.88
N TYR A 57 13.07 -18.78 43.06
CA TYR A 57 14.53 -18.80 42.90
C TYR A 57 14.98 -18.57 41.45
N ILE A 58 14.23 -19.07 40.48
CA ILE A 58 14.46 -18.79 39.05
C ILE A 58 14.26 -17.30 38.74
N GLY A 59 13.64 -16.53 39.65
CA GLY A 59 13.57 -15.08 39.57
C GLY A 59 12.61 -14.61 38.49
N VAL A 60 11.53 -15.35 38.28
CA VAL A 60 10.40 -14.84 37.51
C VAL A 60 9.55 -14.07 38.51
N ASP A 61 9.53 -12.74 38.43
CA ASP A 61 8.45 -12.00 39.05
C ASP A 61 7.14 -12.52 38.42
N VAL A 62 6.43 -13.40 39.12
CA VAL A 62 5.12 -13.97 38.72
C VAL A 62 4.02 -12.90 38.86
N ARG A 63 4.38 -11.63 38.71
CA ARG A 63 3.48 -10.48 38.71
C ARG A 63 3.39 -9.91 37.30
N VAL A 64 2.43 -10.49 36.57
CA VAL A 64 1.67 -9.91 35.45
C VAL A 64 2.43 -9.68 34.13
N SER A 65 1.96 -10.38 33.09
CA SER A 65 2.28 -10.26 31.64
C SER A 65 3.61 -10.85 31.17
N THR A 66 3.66 -12.18 31.06
CA THR A 66 4.76 -12.94 30.43
C THR A 66 4.34 -13.43 29.03
N SER A 67 5.21 -13.30 28.02
CA SER A 67 4.93 -13.80 26.64
C SER A 67 4.43 -15.23 26.60
N ALA A 68 3.42 -15.55 25.78
CA ALA A 68 2.83 -16.88 25.66
C ALA A 68 3.85 -18.04 25.51
N THR A 69 4.98 -17.82 24.82
CA THR A 69 6.04 -18.83 24.67
C THR A 69 6.89 -19.00 25.93
N ALA A 70 7.27 -17.90 26.59
CA ALA A 70 7.99 -17.96 27.86
C ALA A 70 7.10 -18.53 28.96
N ARG A 71 5.82 -18.15 28.95
CA ARG A 71 4.76 -18.71 29.79
C ARG A 71 4.57 -20.20 29.52
N ALA A 72 4.44 -20.63 28.27
CA ALA A 72 4.36 -22.05 27.92
C ALA A 72 5.60 -22.82 28.36
N SER A 73 6.80 -22.25 28.24
CA SER A 73 8.03 -22.87 28.76
C SER A 73 8.02 -22.97 30.29
N LEU A 74 7.53 -21.96 31.00
CA LEU A 74 7.40 -21.96 32.46
C LEU A 74 6.32 -22.93 32.93
N ASP A 75 5.19 -23.00 32.23
CA ASP A 75 4.08 -23.88 32.51
C ASP A 75 4.48 -25.34 32.27
N SER A 76 5.17 -25.63 31.17
CA SER A 76 5.74 -26.95 30.89
C SER A 76 6.74 -27.35 31.97
N TYR A 77 7.65 -26.44 32.33
CA TYR A 77 8.64 -26.70 33.38
C TYR A 77 8.01 -26.96 34.75
N SER A 78 6.97 -26.18 35.10
CA SER A 78 6.20 -26.37 36.34
C SER A 78 5.43 -27.69 36.34
N ALA A 79 4.87 -28.09 35.20
CA ALA A 79 4.20 -29.38 35.03
C ALA A 79 5.17 -30.56 35.19
N ASP A 80 6.38 -30.46 34.62
CA ASP A 80 7.42 -31.47 34.78
C ASP A 80 7.89 -31.57 36.24
N LEU A 81 7.99 -30.44 36.95
CA LEU A 81 8.30 -30.41 38.39
C LEU A 81 7.20 -31.11 39.19
N ARG A 82 5.93 -30.75 38.98
CA ARG A 82 4.79 -31.37 39.68
C ARG A 82 4.78 -32.88 39.46
N GLN A 83 4.87 -33.31 38.21
CA GLN A 83 4.87 -34.73 37.90
C GLN A 83 6.06 -35.46 38.54
N THR A 84 7.25 -34.85 38.55
CA THR A 84 8.43 -35.45 39.18
C THR A 84 8.23 -35.63 40.69
N VAL A 85 7.58 -34.68 41.37
CA VAL A 85 7.27 -34.78 42.80
C VAL A 85 6.22 -35.85 43.09
N GLU A 86 5.19 -35.96 42.25
CA GLU A 86 4.10 -36.94 42.39
C GLU A 86 4.55 -38.37 42.08
N THR A 87 5.36 -38.55 41.03
CA THR A 87 5.81 -39.87 40.57
C THR A 87 7.16 -40.31 41.15
N GLU A 88 7.84 -39.42 41.88
CA GLU A 88 9.21 -39.63 42.40
C GLU A 88 10.21 -40.03 41.31
N SER A 89 9.96 -39.57 40.07
CA SER A 89 10.70 -39.97 38.88
C SER A 89 11.90 -39.07 38.61
N ASN A 90 13.11 -39.62 38.63
CA ASN A 90 14.33 -38.87 38.35
C ASN A 90 14.63 -38.68 36.85
N THR A 91 13.72 -39.09 35.94
CA THR A 91 13.98 -39.08 34.48
C THR A 91 13.47 -37.86 33.75
N ARG A 92 12.54 -37.10 34.32
CA ARG A 92 11.89 -35.97 33.62
C ARG A 92 12.65 -34.65 33.77
N LEU A 93 13.28 -34.43 34.92
CA LEU A 93 14.04 -33.24 35.22
C LEU A 93 15.46 -33.60 35.65
N THR A 94 16.42 -33.15 34.85
CA THR A 94 17.83 -33.41 35.12
C THR A 94 18.25 -32.67 36.38
N GLY A 95 18.91 -33.36 37.32
CA GLY A 95 19.44 -32.75 38.54
C GLY A 95 18.40 -32.49 39.65
N PHE A 96 17.09 -32.63 39.41
CA PHE A 96 16.04 -32.45 40.42
C PHE A 96 15.62 -33.78 41.06
N GLN A 97 15.55 -33.83 42.39
CA GLN A 97 15.17 -35.03 43.14
C GLN A 97 14.39 -34.69 44.41
N VAL A 98 13.30 -35.42 44.65
CA VAL A 98 12.66 -35.45 45.98
C VAL A 98 13.56 -36.24 46.93
N SER A 99 14.07 -35.57 47.96
CA SER A 99 14.97 -36.19 48.93
C SER A 99 14.22 -36.86 50.07
N GLN A 100 13.21 -36.18 50.64
CA GLN A 100 12.45 -36.68 51.78
C GLN A 100 11.01 -36.17 51.75
N LYS A 101 10.07 -37.02 52.19
CA LYS A 101 8.67 -36.68 52.45
C LYS A 101 8.31 -37.07 53.88
N HIS A 102 7.59 -36.21 54.58
CA HIS A 102 7.12 -36.50 55.93
C HIS A 102 5.67 -36.06 56.08
N LEU A 103 4.84 -36.95 56.64
CA LEU A 103 3.45 -36.67 57.00
C LEU A 103 3.33 -36.64 58.52
N ALA A 104 2.84 -35.52 59.05
CA ALA A 104 2.55 -35.35 60.45
C ALA A 104 1.06 -35.12 60.64
N LYS A 105 0.40 -36.00 61.42
CA LYS A 105 -1.00 -35.82 61.79
C LYS A 105 -1.10 -35.04 63.09
N GLU A 106 -1.85 -33.96 63.08
CA GLU A 106 -2.01 -33.10 64.24
C GLU A 106 -3.16 -33.61 65.14
N SER A 107 -2.80 -34.05 66.34
CA SER A 107 -3.72 -34.75 67.25
C SER A 107 -4.90 -33.92 67.75
N LYS A 108 -4.82 -32.58 67.65
CA LYS A 108 -5.85 -31.64 68.15
C LYS A 108 -6.85 -31.21 67.08
N THR A 109 -6.39 -31.07 65.84
CA THR A 109 -7.18 -30.55 64.71
C THR A 109 -7.61 -31.66 63.75
N GLY A 110 -6.98 -32.84 63.83
CA GLY A 110 -7.19 -33.95 62.91
C GLY A 110 -6.54 -33.76 61.53
N LEU A 111 -5.95 -32.59 61.28
CA LEU A 111 -5.31 -32.23 60.01
C LEU A 111 -4.04 -33.04 59.78
N THR A 112 -3.76 -33.34 58.52
CA THR A 112 -2.50 -33.93 58.08
C THR A 112 -1.64 -32.84 57.44
N THR A 113 -0.41 -32.68 57.93
CA THR A 113 0.58 -31.77 57.34
C THR A 113 1.62 -32.57 56.57
N ALA A 114 1.80 -32.24 55.29
CA ALA A 114 2.86 -32.79 54.47
C ALA A 114 4.04 -31.82 54.43
N TYR A 115 5.25 -32.38 54.53
CA TYR A 115 6.52 -31.69 54.33
C TYR A 115 7.29 -32.41 53.23
N ILE A 116 7.78 -31.67 52.25
CA ILE A 116 8.54 -32.20 51.12
C ILE A 116 9.87 -31.45 51.08
N LEU A 117 10.97 -32.19 51.08
CA LEU A 117 12.32 -31.68 50.81
C LEU A 117 12.75 -32.19 49.45
N ALA A 118 13.10 -31.26 48.56
CA ALA A 118 13.75 -31.57 47.30
C ALA A 118 15.16 -30.96 47.26
N ARG A 119 16.02 -31.59 46.48
CA ARG A 119 17.34 -31.07 46.14
C ARG A 119 17.42 -30.93 44.62
N TYR A 120 18.08 -29.88 44.18
CA TYR A 120 18.35 -29.61 42.77
C TYR A 120 19.85 -29.39 42.61
N GLU A 121 20.50 -30.10 41.69
CA GLU A 121 21.87 -29.79 41.29
C GLU A 121 21.98 -28.31 40.89
N THR A 122 22.79 -27.55 41.62
CA THR A 122 22.86 -26.09 41.48
C THR A 122 23.26 -25.68 40.06
N ARG A 123 24.12 -26.46 39.40
CA ARG A 123 24.57 -26.20 38.02
C ARG A 123 23.42 -26.31 37.01
N GLU A 124 22.59 -27.35 37.10
CA GLU A 124 21.46 -27.54 36.17
C GLU A 124 20.34 -26.53 36.45
N LEU A 125 20.12 -26.19 37.72
CA LEU A 125 19.17 -25.14 38.10
C LEU A 125 19.58 -23.76 37.54
N GLU A 126 20.86 -23.39 37.65
CA GLU A 126 21.37 -22.13 37.08
C GLU A 126 21.35 -22.12 35.55
N LYS A 127 21.59 -23.27 34.90
CA LYS A 127 21.46 -23.42 33.45
C LYS A 127 20.02 -23.20 33.00
N GLU A 128 19.05 -23.76 33.71
CA GLU A 128 17.63 -23.60 33.37
C GLU A 128 17.16 -22.16 33.61
N LYS A 129 17.60 -21.55 34.70
CA LYS A 129 17.41 -20.11 34.96
C LYS A 129 17.96 -19.25 33.83
N ALA A 130 19.18 -19.51 33.37
CA ALA A 130 19.79 -18.79 32.26
C ALA A 130 19.02 -18.98 30.94
N ARG A 131 18.55 -20.21 30.66
CA ARG A 131 17.76 -20.53 29.46
C ARG A 131 16.45 -19.75 29.43
N ILE A 132 15.71 -19.75 30.53
CA ILE A 132 14.43 -19.02 30.66
C ILE A 132 14.69 -17.51 30.57
N ALA A 133 15.71 -16.99 31.27
CA ALA A 133 16.06 -15.57 31.21
C ALA A 133 16.45 -15.11 29.79
N ALA A 134 17.13 -15.95 29.01
CA ALA A 134 17.47 -15.66 27.62
C ALA A 134 16.24 -15.48 26.73
N LEU A 135 15.21 -16.34 26.89
CA LEU A 135 13.95 -16.24 26.14
C LEU A 135 13.20 -14.93 26.44
N PHE A 136 13.21 -14.48 27.70
CA PHE A 136 12.64 -13.19 28.08
C PHE A 136 13.42 -12.02 27.46
N LYS A 137 14.75 -12.06 27.55
CA LYS A 137 15.61 -11.02 26.98
C LYS A 137 15.43 -10.89 25.47
N GLU A 138 15.32 -12.00 24.75
CA GLU A 138 15.10 -12.01 23.30
C GLU A 138 13.84 -11.24 22.89
N ARG A 139 12.73 -11.42 23.63
CA ARG A 139 11.46 -10.72 23.35
C ARG A 139 11.50 -9.23 23.68
N VAL A 140 12.17 -8.86 24.77
CA VAL A 140 12.39 -7.44 25.10
C VAL A 140 13.28 -6.78 24.04
N ASP A 141 14.34 -7.46 23.62
CA ASP A 141 15.25 -7.01 22.57
C ASP A 141 14.55 -6.88 21.21
N ALA A 142 13.58 -7.75 20.91
CA ALA A 142 12.82 -7.70 19.66
C ALA A 142 12.04 -6.39 19.47
N VAL A 143 11.69 -5.70 20.57
CA VAL A 143 11.06 -4.36 20.53
C VAL A 143 12.10 -3.26 20.71
N ALA A 144 13.03 -3.44 21.65
CA ALA A 144 13.98 -2.39 22.02
C ALA A 144 15.04 -2.12 20.94
N LYS A 145 15.50 -3.15 20.21
CA LYS A 145 16.51 -2.99 19.16
C LYS A 145 15.96 -2.18 17.97
N PRO A 146 14.80 -2.52 17.36
CA PRO A 146 14.26 -1.71 16.28
C PRO A 146 13.94 -0.28 16.73
N GLU A 147 13.44 -0.08 17.95
CA GLU A 147 13.21 1.27 18.46
C GLU A 147 14.51 2.09 18.57
N ALA A 148 15.59 1.50 19.11
CA ALA A 148 16.88 2.16 19.23
C ALA A 148 17.52 2.45 17.87
N GLU A 149 17.41 1.52 16.91
CA GLU A 149 17.84 1.75 15.52
C GLU A 149 17.03 2.88 14.87
N GLY A 150 15.72 2.94 15.11
CA GLY A 150 14.86 4.02 14.65
C GLY A 150 15.26 5.38 15.22
N ASP A 151 15.58 5.43 16.52
CA ASP A 151 16.07 6.64 17.19
C ASP A 151 17.42 7.10 16.63
N ALA A 152 18.34 6.16 16.35
CA ALA A 152 19.61 6.46 15.70
C ALA A 152 19.41 7.05 14.30
N PHE A 153 18.58 6.42 13.46
CA PHE A 153 18.26 6.94 12.13
C PHE A 153 17.56 8.30 12.18
N ALA A 154 16.65 8.51 13.13
CA ALA A 154 15.98 9.79 13.32
C ALA A 154 16.98 10.91 13.65
N ALA A 155 17.96 10.62 14.51
CA ALA A 155 19.04 11.54 14.89
C ALA A 155 20.00 11.83 13.73
N GLU A 156 20.29 10.84 12.89
CA GLU A 156 21.11 11.00 11.66
C GLU A 156 20.38 11.74 10.53
N GLY A 157 19.07 11.99 10.67
CA GLY A 157 18.27 12.62 9.63
C GLY A 157 17.62 11.65 8.65
N ARG A 158 17.86 10.34 8.80
CA ARG A 158 17.37 9.26 7.94
C ARG A 158 15.91 8.90 8.25
N ALA A 159 15.00 9.81 7.91
CA ALA A 159 13.60 9.71 8.33
C ALA A 159 12.89 8.44 7.84
N LEU A 160 13.11 7.99 6.61
CA LEU A 160 12.45 6.80 6.07
C LEU A 160 12.89 5.51 6.76
N ASP A 161 14.20 5.39 7.01
CA ASP A 161 14.75 4.26 7.76
C ASP A 161 14.22 4.26 9.20
N ALA A 162 14.11 5.43 9.82
CA ALA A 162 13.53 5.57 11.15
C ALA A 162 12.06 5.12 11.18
N VAL A 163 11.23 5.56 10.22
CA VAL A 163 9.82 5.14 10.10
C VAL A 163 9.72 3.62 9.98
N LYS A 164 10.52 3.01 9.11
CA LYS A 164 10.55 1.55 8.94
C LYS A 164 10.85 0.85 10.26
N LYS A 165 11.87 1.31 11.00
CA LYS A 165 12.28 0.72 12.27
C LYS A 165 11.27 0.90 13.40
N TYR A 166 10.57 2.04 13.44
CA TYR A 166 9.47 2.22 14.37
C TYR A 166 8.28 1.32 14.04
N ILE A 167 7.96 1.11 12.76
CA ILE A 167 6.92 0.15 12.35
C ILE A 167 7.32 -1.28 12.72
N GLU A 168 8.58 -1.67 12.52
CA GLU A 168 9.12 -2.96 12.98
C GLU A 168 8.96 -3.11 14.51
N ALA A 169 9.28 -2.07 15.29
CA ALA A 169 9.09 -2.05 16.74
C ALA A 169 7.61 -2.19 17.15
N MET A 170 6.69 -1.54 16.43
CA MET A 170 5.24 -1.64 16.65
C MET A 170 4.74 -3.07 16.40
N ALA A 171 5.13 -3.66 15.27
CA ALA A 171 4.76 -5.04 14.93
C ALA A 171 5.29 -6.04 15.98
N ALA A 172 6.54 -5.87 16.42
CA ALA A 172 7.13 -6.68 17.47
C ALA A 172 6.41 -6.50 18.82
N ALA A 173 6.08 -5.27 19.20
CA ALA A 173 5.37 -4.96 20.46
C ALA A 173 3.96 -5.53 20.47
N SER A 174 3.29 -5.59 19.31
CA SER A 174 1.95 -6.16 19.22
C SER A 174 1.93 -7.69 19.23
N GLY A 175 2.95 -8.34 18.68
CA GLY A 175 3.04 -9.80 18.61
C GLY A 175 3.62 -10.46 19.86
N ALA A 176 4.16 -9.67 20.79
CA ALA A 176 4.79 -10.16 22.00
C ALA A 176 4.03 -9.65 23.24
N GLU A 177 3.74 -10.52 24.21
CA GLU A 177 3.25 -10.07 25.54
C GLU A 177 4.45 -9.48 26.31
N VAL A 178 4.85 -8.29 25.88
CA VAL A 178 5.89 -7.47 26.49
C VAL A 178 5.24 -6.56 27.50
N GLU A 179 5.89 -6.36 28.64
CA GLU A 179 5.46 -5.38 29.62
C GLU A 179 5.33 -4.00 28.98
N ASN A 180 4.22 -3.31 29.26
CA ASN A 180 3.92 -2.00 28.69
C ASN A 180 3.85 -1.98 27.15
N ALA A 181 3.50 -3.10 26.50
CA ALA A 181 3.38 -3.21 25.05
C ALA A 181 2.55 -2.08 24.42
N SER A 182 1.43 -1.71 25.06
CA SER A 182 0.58 -0.60 24.59
C SER A 182 1.33 0.74 24.58
N ILE A 183 2.04 1.06 25.66
CA ILE A 183 2.85 2.29 25.79
C ILE A 183 3.99 2.28 24.76
N LYS A 184 4.67 1.15 24.59
CA LYS A 184 5.76 1.01 23.61
C LYS A 184 5.26 1.17 22.18
N LEU A 185 4.12 0.57 21.85
CA LEU A 185 3.52 0.68 20.53
C LEU A 185 3.08 2.11 20.25
N GLU A 186 2.35 2.73 21.17
CA GLU A 186 1.90 4.12 21.03
C GLU A 186 3.09 5.08 20.86
N ARG A 187 4.14 4.90 21.66
CA ARG A 187 5.38 5.67 21.54
C ARG A 187 6.02 5.53 20.16
N ASN A 188 6.17 4.30 19.65
CA ASN A 188 6.77 4.06 18.34
C ASN A 188 5.86 4.57 17.20
N ALA A 189 4.54 4.46 17.32
CA ALA A 189 3.59 5.05 16.38
C ALA A 189 3.73 6.58 16.32
N ASN A 190 3.82 7.24 17.47
CA ASN A 190 4.01 8.68 17.54
C ASN A 190 5.37 9.11 16.98
N LYS A 191 6.44 8.35 17.25
CA LYS A 191 7.76 8.58 16.65
C LYS A 191 7.74 8.43 15.13
N ALA A 192 7.10 7.39 14.60
CA ALA A 192 6.92 7.20 13.16
C ALA A 192 6.15 8.36 12.52
N ARG A 193 5.02 8.75 13.11
CA ARG A 193 4.21 9.90 12.67
C ARG A 193 5.02 11.19 12.66
N ALA A 194 5.82 11.45 13.69
CA ALA A 194 6.68 12.63 13.75
C ALA A 194 7.73 12.67 12.61
N GLN A 195 8.29 11.52 12.23
CA GLN A 195 9.20 11.45 11.08
C GLN A 195 8.47 11.71 9.76
N VAL A 196 7.31 11.08 9.54
CA VAL A 196 6.49 11.28 8.34
C VAL A 196 6.00 12.73 8.24
N ALA A 197 5.58 13.32 9.37
CA ALA A 197 5.06 14.68 9.43
C ALA A 197 6.04 15.71 8.86
N GLY A 198 7.34 15.50 9.08
CA GLY A 198 8.40 16.35 8.56
C GLY A 198 8.73 16.14 7.09
N ILE A 199 8.18 15.14 6.40
CA ILE A 199 8.43 14.91 4.97
C ILE A 199 7.62 15.92 4.15
N GLY A 200 8.28 16.54 3.18
CA GLY A 200 7.67 17.48 2.24
C GLY A 200 8.10 17.22 0.81
N PHE A 201 7.28 17.75 -0.11
CA PHE A 201 7.47 17.65 -1.54
C PHE A 201 7.39 19.03 -2.18
N LEU A 202 8.21 19.25 -3.20
CA LEU A 202 8.02 20.31 -4.17
C LEU A 202 8.02 19.69 -5.56
N ILE A 203 7.07 20.09 -6.39
CA ILE A 203 6.99 19.72 -7.79
C ILE A 203 6.63 20.97 -8.60
N GLY A 204 7.37 21.22 -9.68
CA GLY A 204 7.23 22.43 -10.49
C GLY A 204 7.50 23.74 -9.73
N ASP A 205 7.11 24.86 -10.34
CA ASP A 205 7.26 26.22 -9.81
C ASP A 205 5.94 26.81 -9.28
N GLY A 206 4.89 25.98 -9.15
CA GLY A 206 3.54 26.40 -8.77
C GLY A 206 2.64 26.79 -9.96
N LYS A 207 3.13 26.73 -11.20
CA LYS A 207 2.32 26.91 -12.41
C LYS A 207 1.85 25.58 -12.98
N SER A 208 0.83 25.63 -13.83
CA SER A 208 0.42 24.47 -14.62
C SER A 208 1.45 24.20 -15.71
N LEU A 209 1.90 22.94 -15.80
CA LEU A 209 2.76 22.47 -16.88
C LEU A 209 1.99 22.48 -18.20
N GLN A 210 2.65 22.86 -19.30
CA GLN A 210 2.10 22.73 -20.64
C GLN A 210 2.66 21.48 -21.31
N GLY A 211 1.77 20.68 -21.90
CA GLY A 211 2.12 19.52 -22.72
C GLY A 211 1.48 19.63 -24.10
N PHE A 212 2.03 18.89 -25.05
CA PHE A 212 1.48 18.78 -26.40
C PHE A 212 1.12 17.33 -26.69
N LEU A 213 -0.02 17.10 -27.34
CA LEU A 213 -0.48 15.76 -27.68
C LEU A 213 0.59 14.99 -28.48
N GLY A 214 0.95 13.80 -28.00
CA GLY A 214 1.93 12.93 -28.64
C GLY A 214 3.39 13.40 -28.60
N LYS A 215 3.70 14.52 -27.93
CA LYS A 215 5.08 15.01 -27.75
C LYS A 215 5.55 14.81 -26.31
N ALA A 216 6.85 14.54 -26.17
CA ALA A 216 7.50 14.55 -24.85
C ALA A 216 7.38 15.94 -24.21
N TYR A 217 7.32 15.98 -22.88
CA TYR A 217 7.34 17.25 -22.14
C TYR A 217 8.65 17.99 -22.41
N THR A 218 8.56 19.28 -22.70
CA THR A 218 9.71 20.14 -23.01
C THR A 218 10.51 20.52 -21.77
N GLU A 219 9.85 20.56 -20.61
CA GLU A 219 10.46 20.82 -19.33
C GLU A 219 10.58 19.52 -18.53
N PRO A 220 11.73 19.23 -17.90
CA PRO A 220 11.88 18.07 -17.05
C PRO A 220 10.95 18.18 -15.85
N ILE A 221 10.16 17.13 -15.61
CA ILE A 221 9.29 17.06 -14.45
C ILE A 221 10.13 16.54 -13.28
N VAL A 222 10.43 17.42 -12.33
CA VAL A 222 11.29 17.10 -11.19
C VAL A 222 10.52 17.25 -9.89
N VAL A 223 10.65 16.24 -9.02
CA VAL A 223 10.16 16.27 -7.64
C VAL A 223 11.35 16.45 -6.72
N ARG A 224 11.28 17.42 -5.82
CA ARG A 224 12.19 17.50 -4.67
C ARG A 224 11.50 16.96 -3.43
N VAL A 225 12.08 15.93 -2.85
CA VAL A 225 11.67 15.33 -1.58
C VAL A 225 12.63 15.80 -0.50
N PHE A 226 12.08 16.28 0.60
CA PHE A 226 12.88 16.82 1.70
C PHE A 226 12.25 16.53 3.04
N ARG A 227 13.04 16.72 4.08
CA ARG A 227 12.60 16.78 5.46
C ARG A 227 12.67 18.22 5.96
N GLU A 228 11.58 18.73 6.52
CA GLU A 228 11.53 19.95 7.32
C GLU A 228 12.29 19.73 8.63
N GLY A 229 13.21 20.65 8.94
CA GLY A 229 14.01 20.61 10.16
C GLY A 229 14.33 22.01 10.65
N ALA A 230 14.88 22.10 11.88
CA ALA A 230 15.17 23.39 12.51
C ALA A 230 16.15 24.28 11.72
N GLN A 231 17.01 23.68 10.88
CA GLN A 231 17.95 24.39 10.00
C GLN A 231 17.45 24.48 8.55
N GLY A 232 16.14 24.32 8.33
CA GLY A 232 15.52 24.33 7.01
C GLY A 232 15.40 22.95 6.37
N ARG A 233 15.13 22.94 5.06
CA ARG A 233 14.82 21.73 4.28
C ARG A 233 16.08 20.93 3.96
N LYS A 234 16.17 19.71 4.48
CA LYS A 234 17.23 18.75 4.16
C LYS A 234 16.78 17.78 3.08
N PRO A 235 17.64 17.40 2.12
CA PRO A 235 17.27 16.43 1.09
C PRO A 235 16.90 15.08 1.71
N LEU A 236 15.92 14.39 1.13
CA LEU A 236 15.53 13.04 1.54
C LEU A 236 15.88 12.03 0.44
N PRO A 237 17.04 11.38 0.52
CA PRO A 237 17.46 10.41 -0.49
C PRO A 237 16.79 9.05 -0.32
N GLY A 238 16.67 8.29 -1.41
CA GLY A 238 16.13 6.93 -1.40
C GLY A 238 14.63 6.84 -1.14
N ALA A 239 13.90 7.95 -1.27
CA ALA A 239 12.46 7.97 -1.11
C ALA A 239 11.79 7.34 -2.33
N THR A 240 11.12 6.20 -2.14
CA THR A 240 10.26 5.61 -3.17
C THR A 240 8.99 6.45 -3.30
N LEU A 241 8.70 6.87 -4.52
CA LEU A 241 7.55 7.70 -4.87
C LEU A 241 6.62 6.93 -5.78
N MET A 242 5.32 6.99 -5.49
CA MET A 242 4.27 6.56 -6.40
C MET A 242 3.72 7.78 -7.13
N ILE A 243 3.77 7.74 -8.46
CA ILE A 243 3.33 8.83 -9.34
C ILE A 243 2.08 8.39 -10.09
N GLY A 244 0.96 9.05 -9.84
CA GLY A 244 -0.27 8.91 -10.62
C GLY A 244 -0.36 9.99 -11.70
N TYR A 245 -0.64 9.62 -12.94
CA TYR A 245 -0.79 10.57 -14.04
C TYR A 245 -1.93 10.19 -14.98
N SER A 246 -2.61 11.19 -15.54
CA SER A 246 -3.74 10.99 -16.46
C SER A 246 -3.30 10.41 -17.80
N ARG A 247 -4.10 9.47 -18.34
CA ARG A 247 -3.85 8.73 -19.59
C ARG A 247 -5.16 8.26 -20.22
N LYS A 248 -5.22 8.22 -21.54
CA LYS A 248 -6.35 7.60 -22.25
C LYS A 248 -6.27 6.08 -22.10
N MET A 249 -7.33 5.49 -21.57
CA MET A 249 -7.45 4.03 -21.40
C MET A 249 -7.90 3.37 -22.71
N PRO A 250 -7.75 2.04 -22.87
CA PRO A 250 -8.26 1.32 -24.04
C PRO A 250 -9.78 1.52 -24.29
N SER A 251 -10.55 1.80 -23.24
CA SER A 251 -11.97 2.17 -23.32
C SER A 251 -12.24 3.56 -23.92
N GLY A 252 -11.19 4.33 -24.21
CA GLY A 252 -11.27 5.71 -24.69
C GLY A 252 -11.49 6.76 -23.59
N GLN A 253 -11.81 6.35 -22.36
CA GLN A 253 -11.97 7.24 -21.21
C GLN A 253 -10.62 7.65 -20.61
N LEU A 254 -10.59 8.82 -19.97
CA LEU A 254 -9.44 9.27 -19.21
C LEU A 254 -9.36 8.48 -17.88
N GLY A 255 -8.22 7.86 -17.63
CA GLY A 255 -7.91 7.16 -16.38
C GLY A 255 -6.59 7.62 -15.79
N THR A 256 -6.19 7.01 -14.67
CA THR A 256 -4.91 7.26 -14.02
C THR A 256 -4.00 6.04 -14.18
N LYS A 257 -2.78 6.26 -14.68
CA LYS A 257 -1.68 5.29 -14.67
C LYS A 257 -0.75 5.61 -13.50
N THR A 258 -0.11 4.58 -12.95
CA THR A 258 0.89 4.73 -11.89
C THR A 258 2.29 4.38 -12.39
N ALA A 259 3.30 5.02 -11.81
CA ALA A 259 4.72 4.72 -12.00
C ALA A 259 5.47 4.89 -10.67
N SER A 260 6.62 4.23 -10.52
CA SER A 260 7.45 4.30 -9.32
C SER A 260 8.80 4.94 -9.65
N PHE A 261 9.25 5.86 -8.80
CA PHE A 261 10.53 6.56 -8.92
C PHE A 261 11.21 6.64 -7.55
N ILE A 262 12.52 6.83 -7.53
CA ILE A 262 13.29 6.94 -6.29
C ILE A 262 14.06 8.27 -6.30
N SER A 263 14.09 8.97 -5.17
CA SER A 263 14.90 10.18 -5.03
C SER A 263 16.40 9.86 -4.92
N ASP A 264 17.21 10.67 -5.58
CA ASP A 264 18.66 10.59 -5.55
C ASP A 264 19.27 11.10 -4.23
N THR A 265 20.60 11.12 -4.14
CA THR A 265 21.34 11.60 -2.96
C THR A 265 21.05 13.06 -2.59
N SER A 266 20.59 13.85 -3.56
CA SER A 266 20.22 15.27 -3.39
C SER A 266 18.72 15.45 -3.13
N GLY A 267 17.96 14.36 -2.99
CA GLY A 267 16.54 14.37 -2.72
C GLY A 267 15.69 14.70 -3.95
N TYR A 268 16.20 14.55 -5.16
CA TYR A 268 15.44 14.79 -6.39
C TYR A 268 15.04 13.49 -7.08
N ALA A 269 13.83 13.44 -7.61
CA ALA A 269 13.36 12.40 -8.50
C ALA A 269 12.96 13.02 -9.85
N TYR A 270 13.56 12.51 -10.93
CA TYR A 270 13.31 12.96 -12.29
C TYR A 270 12.27 12.04 -12.94
N LEU A 271 11.10 12.59 -13.26
CA LEU A 271 9.98 11.81 -13.77
C LEU A 271 10.05 11.74 -15.30
N ASP A 272 10.46 10.59 -15.82
CA ASP A 272 10.40 10.29 -17.25
C ASP A 272 9.01 9.73 -17.59
N LEU A 273 8.03 10.63 -17.71
CA LEU A 273 6.65 10.28 -18.05
C LEU A 273 6.45 10.23 -19.56
N PRO A 274 5.63 9.28 -20.07
CA PRO A 274 5.35 9.21 -21.51
C PRO A 274 4.63 10.47 -21.99
N ALA A 275 4.75 10.73 -23.29
CA ALA A 275 4.01 11.81 -23.96
C ALA A 275 2.49 11.70 -23.66
N PRO A 276 1.80 12.83 -23.44
CA PRO A 276 0.34 12.82 -23.26
C PRO A 276 -0.38 12.26 -24.49
N ASP A 277 -1.47 11.53 -24.26
CA ASP A 277 -2.28 10.88 -25.30
C ASP A 277 -3.75 11.37 -25.32
N PHE A 278 -4.01 12.52 -24.71
CA PHE A 278 -5.32 13.17 -24.68
C PHE A 278 -5.16 14.71 -24.68
N VAL A 279 -6.19 15.43 -25.14
CA VAL A 279 -6.27 16.90 -25.05
C VAL A 279 -7.09 17.29 -23.81
N GLY A 280 -6.66 18.35 -23.12
CA GLY A 280 -7.39 18.91 -21.98
C GLY A 280 -6.55 18.98 -20.70
N ARG A 281 -7.23 19.05 -19.56
CA ARG A 281 -6.58 19.17 -18.25
C ARG A 281 -6.25 17.80 -17.67
N GLY A 282 -5.06 17.68 -17.11
CA GLY A 282 -4.61 16.52 -16.36
C GLY A 282 -3.91 16.94 -15.07
N LYS A 283 -3.56 15.95 -14.26
CA LYS A 283 -2.72 16.17 -13.08
C LYS A 283 -1.74 15.04 -12.86
N ILE A 284 -0.59 15.39 -12.31
CA ILE A 284 0.42 14.45 -11.80
C ILE A 284 0.33 14.50 -10.28
N LEU A 285 -0.03 13.38 -9.67
CA LEU A 285 -0.08 13.19 -8.24
C LEU A 285 1.17 12.43 -7.81
N VAL A 286 1.90 12.97 -6.85
CA VAL A 286 3.11 12.38 -6.27
C VAL A 286 2.82 12.01 -4.83
N GLN A 287 3.10 10.77 -4.44
CA GLN A 287 2.91 10.29 -3.07
C GLN A 287 4.13 9.52 -2.61
N LEU A 288 4.39 9.53 -1.30
CA LEU A 288 5.36 8.63 -0.70
C LEU A 288 4.84 7.19 -0.77
N ASP A 289 5.66 6.26 -1.25
CA ASP A 289 5.35 4.84 -1.24
C ASP A 289 6.00 4.15 -0.03
N LEU A 290 5.17 3.83 0.97
CA LEU A 290 5.55 3.04 2.14
C LEU A 290 4.79 1.71 2.21
N SER A 291 4.22 1.24 1.09
CA SER A 291 3.40 0.02 1.04
C SER A 291 4.07 -1.19 1.70
N ALA A 292 5.34 -1.46 1.38
CA ALA A 292 6.09 -2.56 1.98
C ALA A 292 6.27 -2.45 3.51
N SER A 293 6.42 -1.23 4.03
CA SER A 293 6.47 -0.99 5.49
C SER A 293 5.08 -1.15 6.10
N MET A 294 4.03 -0.73 5.40
CA MET A 294 2.65 -0.82 5.86
C MET A 294 2.15 -2.25 5.99
N GLU A 295 2.61 -3.19 5.16
CA GLU A 295 2.28 -4.62 5.30
C GLU A 295 2.67 -5.21 6.67
N LEU A 296 3.66 -4.64 7.35
CA LEU A 296 4.03 -5.06 8.71
C LEU A 296 2.97 -4.67 9.75
N LEU A 297 2.18 -3.64 9.49
CA LEU A 297 1.10 -3.20 10.37
C LEU A 297 -0.11 -4.12 10.32
N ASP A 298 -0.28 -4.92 9.25
CA ASP A 298 -1.31 -5.97 9.23
C ASP A 298 -1.10 -7.03 10.32
N LYS A 299 0.14 -7.15 10.84
CA LYS A 299 0.48 -8.06 11.94
C LYS A 299 0.18 -7.48 13.31
N VAL A 300 -0.19 -6.21 13.40
CA VAL A 300 -0.53 -5.54 14.65
C VAL A 300 -1.98 -5.87 15.01
N GLY A 301 -2.19 -6.25 16.27
CA GLY A 301 -3.46 -6.69 16.81
C GLY A 301 -4.53 -5.59 16.80
N PRO A 302 -5.82 -5.98 16.83
CA PRO A 302 -6.95 -5.07 16.63
C PRO A 302 -7.06 -3.96 17.69
N GLY A 303 -6.43 -4.13 18.86
CA GLY A 303 -6.41 -3.14 19.94
C GLY A 303 -5.67 -1.83 19.60
N PHE A 304 -4.88 -1.82 18.52
CA PHE A 304 -4.06 -0.66 18.12
C PHE A 304 -4.45 -0.06 16.76
N LYS A 305 -5.63 -0.41 16.25
CA LYS A 305 -6.19 0.16 15.02
C LYS A 305 -6.18 1.70 14.97
N PRO A 306 -6.50 2.43 16.05
CA PRO A 306 -6.45 3.89 16.02
C PRO A 306 -5.06 4.45 15.72
N GLN A 307 -4.01 3.88 16.29
CA GLN A 307 -2.62 4.32 16.08
C GLN A 307 -2.16 4.03 14.65
N MET A 308 -2.55 2.87 14.10
CA MET A 308 -2.26 2.51 12.72
C MET A 308 -2.96 3.43 11.73
N ALA A 309 -4.27 3.66 11.92
CA ALA A 309 -5.04 4.57 11.08
C ALA A 309 -4.46 5.98 11.11
N ALA A 310 -4.06 6.49 12.28
CA ALA A 310 -3.44 7.81 12.39
C ALA A 310 -2.08 7.91 11.68
N LEU A 311 -1.31 6.82 11.60
CA LEU A 311 -0.06 6.77 10.84
C LEU A 311 -0.33 6.68 9.34
N GLU A 312 -1.28 5.84 8.91
CA GLU A 312 -1.73 5.75 7.52
C GLU A 312 -2.25 7.08 6.99
N ASP A 313 -3.08 7.77 7.78
CA ASP A 313 -3.61 9.09 7.44
C ASP A 313 -2.48 10.11 7.29
N GLU A 314 -1.52 10.13 8.23
CA GLU A 314 -0.34 11.00 8.14
C GLU A 314 0.44 10.74 6.85
N ILE A 315 0.69 9.47 6.49
CA ILE A 315 1.38 9.09 5.24
C ILE A 315 0.57 9.55 4.02
N ARG A 316 -0.75 9.35 4.00
CA ARG A 316 -1.62 9.75 2.89
C ARG A 316 -1.64 11.27 2.67
N THR A 317 -1.41 12.06 3.72
CA THR A 317 -1.30 13.53 3.60
C THR A 317 0.00 13.97 2.90
N LYS A 318 1.00 13.09 2.80
CA LYS A 318 2.29 13.39 2.17
C LYS A 318 2.21 13.18 0.67
N TYR A 319 1.67 14.19 0.00
CA TYR A 319 1.57 14.23 -1.45
C TYR A 319 1.90 15.62 -2.02
N ALA A 320 2.18 15.66 -3.31
CA ALA A 320 2.19 16.88 -4.11
C ALA A 320 1.42 16.68 -5.41
N GLU A 321 0.88 17.76 -5.94
CA GLU A 321 0.12 17.76 -7.19
C GLU A 321 0.72 18.79 -8.15
N LEU A 322 0.95 18.37 -9.40
CA LEU A 322 1.29 19.26 -10.51
C LEU A 322 0.15 19.20 -11.55
N PRO A 323 -0.68 20.24 -11.65
CA PRO A 323 -1.66 20.33 -12.72
C PRO A 323 -0.95 20.57 -14.06
N TYR A 324 -1.53 20.04 -15.14
CA TYR A 324 -1.03 20.30 -16.49
C TYR A 324 -2.17 20.43 -17.50
N ILE A 325 -1.88 21.11 -18.61
CA ILE A 325 -2.80 21.28 -19.73
C ILE A 325 -2.12 20.73 -20.98
N VAL A 326 -2.79 19.80 -21.64
CA VAL A 326 -2.38 19.28 -22.94
C VAL A 326 -3.15 20.01 -24.03
N THR A 327 -2.42 20.64 -24.94
CA THR A 327 -2.97 21.21 -26.16
C THR A 327 -2.59 20.35 -27.37
N SER A 328 -3.43 20.39 -28.40
CA SER A 328 -3.06 19.85 -29.71
C SER A 328 -2.25 20.91 -30.46
N GLY A 329 -1.14 20.51 -31.09
CA GLY A 329 -0.40 21.38 -32.02
C GLY A 329 -0.99 21.36 -33.43
N ALA A 330 -2.14 20.70 -33.63
CA ALA A 330 -2.65 20.39 -34.96
C ALA A 330 -3.06 21.62 -35.77
N SER A 331 -3.48 22.71 -35.13
CA SER A 331 -3.87 23.96 -35.82
C SER A 331 -2.72 24.65 -36.53
N GLU A 332 -1.48 24.45 -36.04
CA GLU A 332 -0.26 25.00 -36.64
C GLU A 332 0.16 24.27 -37.92
N ILE A 333 -0.41 23.09 -38.19
CA ILE A 333 -0.01 22.22 -39.29
C ILE A 333 -1.00 22.40 -40.47
N PRO A 334 -0.57 22.96 -41.61
CA PRO A 334 -1.46 23.17 -42.74
C PRO A 334 -2.01 21.85 -43.31
N MET A 335 -3.33 21.83 -43.52
CA MET A 335 -4.08 20.66 -43.95
C MET A 335 -4.91 20.96 -45.20
N VAL A 336 -4.93 20.01 -46.14
CA VAL A 336 -5.87 20.03 -47.26
C VAL A 336 -7.03 19.07 -47.02
N LEU A 337 -8.22 19.43 -47.51
CA LEU A 337 -9.45 18.64 -47.38
C LEU A 337 -9.89 18.16 -48.76
N PHE A 338 -10.16 16.87 -48.91
CA PHE A 338 -10.76 16.26 -50.09
C PHE A 338 -11.89 15.32 -49.68
N ILE A 339 -13.07 15.89 -49.47
CA ILE A 339 -14.27 15.15 -49.05
C ILE A 339 -15.33 15.24 -50.14
N VAL A 340 -15.83 14.10 -50.57
CA VAL A 340 -16.85 13.99 -51.63
C VAL A 340 -18.20 13.66 -51.02
N ASP A 341 -19.17 14.54 -51.21
CA ASP A 341 -20.57 14.29 -50.86
C ASP A 341 -21.22 13.40 -51.93
N ARG A 342 -22.00 12.41 -51.53
CA ARG A 342 -22.70 11.46 -52.38
C ARG A 342 -24.22 11.52 -52.14
N ASP A 343 -24.98 11.27 -53.18
CA ASP A 343 -26.44 11.15 -53.06
C ASP A 343 -26.86 9.76 -52.52
N GLU A 344 -28.17 9.51 -52.44
CA GLU A 344 -28.74 8.24 -51.94
C GLU A 344 -28.39 7.02 -52.82
N LYS A 345 -27.95 7.26 -54.06
CA LYS A 345 -27.51 6.21 -54.99
C LYS A 345 -26.01 5.96 -54.87
N GLY A 346 -25.32 6.74 -54.04
CA GLY A 346 -23.88 6.68 -53.88
C GLY A 346 -23.11 7.45 -54.96
N GLU A 347 -23.78 8.25 -55.79
CA GLU A 347 -23.12 9.01 -56.85
C GLU A 347 -22.51 10.32 -56.32
N PRO A 348 -21.29 10.71 -56.73
CA PRO A 348 -20.69 11.98 -56.32
C PRO A 348 -21.56 13.19 -56.69
N THR A 349 -21.63 14.15 -55.77
CA THR A 349 -22.38 15.40 -55.93
C THR A 349 -21.44 16.60 -55.83
N ASN A 350 -21.89 17.75 -56.35
CA ASN A 350 -21.17 19.02 -56.25
C ASN A 350 -21.59 19.86 -55.02
N LEU A 351 -22.24 19.25 -54.00
CA LEU A 351 -22.74 19.97 -52.83
C LEU A 351 -21.62 20.52 -51.96
N GLY A 352 -20.57 19.73 -51.72
CA GLY A 352 -19.41 20.09 -50.88
C GLY A 352 -19.79 20.55 -49.46
N ALA A 353 -20.96 20.16 -48.97
CA ALA A 353 -21.53 20.59 -47.70
C ALA A 353 -20.76 20.01 -46.51
N THR A 354 -20.36 18.73 -46.55
CA THR A 354 -19.56 18.13 -45.47
C THR A 354 -18.18 18.77 -45.38
N GLN A 355 -17.49 18.93 -46.51
CA GLN A 355 -16.19 19.62 -46.54
C GLN A 355 -16.31 21.05 -46.01
N SER A 356 -17.34 21.79 -46.43
CA SER A 356 -17.56 23.18 -46.00
C SER A 356 -17.82 23.27 -44.49
N GLY A 357 -18.67 22.39 -43.96
CA GLY A 357 -18.95 22.34 -42.52
C GLY A 357 -17.71 22.01 -41.69
N LEU A 358 -16.91 21.02 -42.13
CA LEU A 358 -15.66 20.68 -41.46
C LEU A 358 -14.67 21.86 -41.51
N ALA A 359 -14.48 22.45 -42.69
CA ALA A 359 -13.55 23.57 -42.88
C ALA A 359 -13.93 24.76 -41.98
N GLU A 360 -15.21 25.12 -41.91
CA GLU A 360 -15.70 26.20 -41.07
C GLU A 360 -15.39 25.98 -39.58
N THR A 361 -15.66 24.78 -39.05
CA THR A 361 -15.32 24.45 -37.66
C THR A 361 -13.81 24.52 -37.41
N LEU A 362 -13.00 23.96 -38.30
CA LEU A 362 -11.54 23.94 -38.13
C LEU A 362 -10.93 25.36 -38.24
N VAL A 363 -11.36 26.17 -39.21
CA VAL A 363 -10.90 27.57 -39.34
C VAL A 363 -11.27 28.39 -38.12
N ARG A 364 -12.48 28.22 -37.58
CA ARG A 364 -12.93 28.92 -36.37
C ARG A 364 -12.01 28.65 -35.17
N GLU A 365 -11.44 27.45 -35.09
CA GLU A 365 -10.50 27.04 -34.04
C GLU A 365 -9.02 27.27 -34.44
N GLY A 366 -8.76 28.05 -35.48
CA GLY A 366 -7.43 28.50 -35.87
C GLY A 366 -6.64 27.56 -36.77
N PHE A 367 -7.23 26.49 -37.30
CA PHE A 367 -6.55 25.61 -38.25
C PHE A 367 -6.38 26.29 -39.61
N SER A 368 -5.22 26.07 -40.24
CA SER A 368 -5.01 26.40 -41.64
C SER A 368 -5.48 25.26 -42.54
N VAL A 369 -6.70 25.38 -43.06
CA VAL A 369 -7.31 24.37 -43.95
C VAL A 369 -7.62 24.93 -45.34
N ARG A 370 -7.48 24.10 -46.37
CA ARG A 370 -7.87 24.43 -47.75
C ARG A 370 -8.52 23.24 -48.44
N GLY A 371 -9.60 23.47 -49.17
CA GLY A 371 -10.19 22.45 -50.04
C GLY A 371 -9.26 22.10 -51.21
N LEU A 372 -9.17 20.81 -51.51
CA LEU A 372 -8.42 20.27 -52.65
C LEU A 372 -9.40 19.56 -53.57
N SER A 373 -9.36 19.89 -54.85
CA SER A 373 -10.19 19.25 -55.87
C SER A 373 -9.38 18.14 -56.54
N LEU A 374 -9.76 16.89 -56.29
CA LEU A 374 -9.21 15.70 -56.95
C LEU A 374 -10.35 14.92 -57.61
N ASP A 375 -9.98 13.91 -58.42
CA ASP A 375 -10.95 13.00 -59.03
C ASP A 375 -11.65 12.15 -57.94
N PRO A 376 -12.99 12.20 -57.81
CA PRO A 376 -13.76 11.38 -56.86
C PRO A 376 -13.51 9.87 -56.98
N ALA A 377 -13.12 9.38 -58.16
CA ALA A 377 -12.80 7.97 -58.38
C ALA A 377 -11.59 7.49 -57.53
N LEU A 378 -10.73 8.41 -57.09
CA LEU A 378 -9.58 8.09 -56.24
C LEU A 378 -9.99 7.51 -54.88
N LEU A 379 -11.16 7.87 -54.36
CA LEU A 379 -11.67 7.36 -53.08
C LEU A 379 -12.05 5.88 -53.13
N ALA A 380 -12.31 5.33 -54.31
CA ALA A 380 -12.58 3.90 -54.50
C ALA A 380 -11.30 3.06 -54.75
N GLY A 381 -10.16 3.73 -54.94
CA GLY A 381 -8.87 3.09 -55.25
C GLY A 381 -7.97 2.91 -54.02
N PRO A 382 -6.74 2.40 -54.22
CA PRO A 382 -5.75 2.28 -53.15
C PRO A 382 -5.42 3.65 -52.52
N PRO A 383 -5.39 3.78 -51.17
CA PRO A 383 -5.11 5.04 -50.49
C PRO A 383 -3.81 5.71 -50.94
N ASP A 384 -2.75 4.93 -51.18
CA ASP A 384 -1.44 5.46 -51.58
C ASP A 384 -1.51 6.28 -52.88
N ARG A 385 -2.38 5.90 -53.82
CA ARG A 385 -2.58 6.63 -55.08
C ARG A 385 -3.24 7.98 -54.81
N LEU A 386 -4.26 8.01 -53.95
CA LEU A 386 -4.93 9.24 -53.54
C LEU A 386 -3.94 10.17 -52.83
N VAL A 387 -3.17 9.64 -51.87
CA VAL A 387 -2.18 10.42 -51.10
C VAL A 387 -1.09 10.98 -52.02
N ALA A 388 -0.61 10.20 -53.00
CA ALA A 388 0.36 10.67 -53.98
C ALA A 388 -0.18 11.82 -54.85
N GLN A 389 -1.42 11.70 -55.34
CA GLN A 389 -2.05 12.78 -56.11
C GLN A 389 -2.34 14.02 -55.27
N ALA A 390 -2.79 13.84 -54.03
CA ALA A 390 -2.99 14.92 -53.09
C ALA A 390 -1.68 15.66 -52.78
N ARG A 391 -0.58 14.93 -52.58
CA ARG A 391 0.75 15.52 -52.37
C ARG A 391 1.20 16.37 -53.56
N ALA A 392 0.93 15.91 -54.78
CA ALA A 392 1.29 16.64 -55.99
C ALA A 392 0.45 17.91 -56.21
N ALA A 393 -0.81 17.91 -55.77
CA ALA A 393 -1.74 19.02 -55.95
C ALA A 393 -1.79 20.00 -54.76
N ALA A 394 -1.29 19.61 -53.59
CA ALA A 394 -1.32 20.42 -52.39
C ALA A 394 -0.34 21.62 -52.47
N PRO A 395 -0.68 22.77 -51.87
CA PRO A 395 0.25 23.89 -51.74
C PRO A 395 1.54 23.50 -51.03
N GLU A 396 2.65 24.18 -51.38
CA GLU A 396 3.93 23.99 -50.70
C GLU A 396 3.79 24.21 -49.19
N GLY A 397 4.44 23.35 -48.39
CA GLY A 397 4.36 23.38 -46.93
C GLY A 397 3.14 22.67 -46.33
N THR A 398 2.21 22.15 -47.14
CA THR A 398 1.09 21.34 -46.64
C THR A 398 1.59 19.98 -46.14
N LEU A 399 1.20 19.60 -44.92
CA LEU A 399 1.68 18.36 -44.29
C LEU A 399 0.57 17.34 -44.01
N ARG A 400 -0.70 17.72 -44.11
CA ARG A 400 -1.82 16.82 -43.81
C ARG A 400 -2.86 16.83 -44.91
N LEU A 401 -3.50 15.68 -45.10
CA LEU A 401 -4.67 15.50 -45.96
C LEU A 401 -5.78 14.84 -45.16
N ALA A 402 -6.93 15.51 -45.06
CA ALA A 402 -8.18 14.86 -44.69
C ALA A 402 -8.91 14.44 -45.98
N TYR A 403 -9.24 13.16 -46.11
CA TYR A 403 -10.01 12.67 -47.26
C TYR A 403 -11.11 11.71 -46.83
N GLY A 404 -12.14 11.60 -47.67
CA GLY A 404 -13.26 10.71 -47.39
C GLY A 404 -14.48 10.97 -48.25
N SER A 405 -15.58 10.31 -47.90
CA SER A 405 -16.88 10.57 -48.52
C SER A 405 -17.99 10.60 -47.49
N ALA A 406 -18.99 11.43 -47.75
CA ALA A 406 -20.23 11.54 -46.99
C ALA A 406 -21.41 11.21 -47.89
N GLY A 407 -22.42 10.49 -47.41
CA GLY A 407 -23.60 10.13 -48.19
C GLY A 407 -24.88 10.37 -47.40
N ILE A 408 -25.98 10.60 -48.12
CA ILE A 408 -27.33 10.57 -47.54
C ILE A 408 -27.77 9.12 -47.42
N ASP A 409 -28.00 8.65 -46.20
CA ASP A 409 -28.48 7.28 -45.96
C ASP A 409 -29.97 7.16 -46.30
N TRP A 410 -30.75 8.16 -45.89
CA TRP A 410 -32.19 8.25 -46.14
C TRP A 410 -32.73 9.66 -45.89
N LEU A 411 -33.89 9.93 -46.52
CA LEU A 411 -34.70 11.12 -46.31
C LEU A 411 -36.17 10.70 -46.08
N ARG A 412 -36.83 11.29 -45.08
CA ARG A 412 -38.25 11.07 -44.79
C ARG A 412 -38.97 12.37 -44.52
N LYS A 413 -40.26 12.44 -44.89
CA LYS A 413 -41.13 13.56 -44.55
C LYS A 413 -41.95 13.19 -43.31
N GLU A 414 -41.82 13.97 -42.24
CA GLU A 414 -42.52 13.76 -40.97
C GLU A 414 -43.16 15.07 -40.52
N SER A 415 -44.48 15.06 -40.26
CA SER A 415 -45.22 16.21 -39.73
C SER A 415 -45.02 17.53 -40.49
N GLY A 416 -44.88 17.46 -41.83
CA GLY A 416 -44.67 18.63 -42.69
C GLY A 416 -43.21 19.07 -42.82
N MET A 417 -42.28 18.45 -42.09
CA MET A 417 -40.83 18.68 -42.13
C MET A 417 -40.11 17.50 -42.81
N PHE A 418 -38.85 17.70 -43.16
CA PHE A 418 -37.98 16.68 -43.77
C PHE A 418 -36.86 16.31 -42.81
N LEU A 419 -36.76 15.01 -42.49
CA LEU A 419 -35.69 14.43 -41.68
C LEU A 419 -34.73 13.68 -42.59
N ALA A 420 -33.46 14.07 -42.57
CA ALA A 420 -32.38 13.43 -43.34
C ALA A 420 -31.37 12.78 -42.40
N SER A 421 -30.91 11.57 -42.75
CA SER A 421 -29.73 10.94 -42.15
C SER A 421 -28.59 10.96 -43.14
N ALA A 422 -27.39 11.31 -42.66
CA ALA A 422 -26.16 11.23 -43.41
C ALA A 422 -25.10 10.47 -42.62
N SER A 423 -24.25 9.73 -43.32
CA SER A 423 -23.07 9.08 -42.77
C SER A 423 -21.83 9.41 -43.58
N ALA A 424 -20.66 9.37 -42.95
CA ALA A 424 -19.40 9.62 -43.63
C ALA A 424 -18.25 8.86 -42.97
N SER A 425 -17.24 8.59 -43.78
CA SER A 425 -15.94 8.07 -43.36
C SER A 425 -14.88 9.08 -43.73
N ILE A 426 -14.11 9.56 -42.75
CA ILE A 426 -13.03 10.54 -42.96
C ILE A 426 -11.74 10.00 -42.34
N THR A 427 -10.67 10.03 -43.15
CA THR A 427 -9.30 9.69 -42.74
C THR A 427 -8.41 10.91 -42.88
N ILE A 428 -7.52 11.15 -41.90
CA ILE A 428 -6.48 12.16 -41.97
C ILE A 428 -5.13 11.48 -41.94
N VAL A 429 -4.28 11.80 -42.92
CA VAL A 429 -2.93 11.26 -43.05
C VAL A 429 -1.88 12.35 -43.00
N ASP A 430 -0.69 12.00 -42.52
CA ASP A 430 0.52 12.78 -42.73
C ASP A 430 0.97 12.62 -44.20
N LEU A 431 0.98 13.72 -44.94
CA LEU A 431 1.30 13.73 -46.36
C LEU A 431 2.75 13.32 -46.65
N ARG A 432 3.69 13.36 -45.70
CA ARG A 432 5.10 13.01 -45.95
C ARG A 432 5.33 11.50 -45.78
N SER A 433 4.87 10.96 -44.66
CA SER A 433 5.05 9.56 -44.25
C SER A 433 3.95 8.63 -44.75
N GLY A 434 2.76 9.16 -45.06
CA GLY A 434 1.57 8.37 -45.35
C GLY A 434 0.89 7.79 -44.10
N ALA A 435 1.39 8.09 -42.90
CA ALA A 435 0.83 7.56 -41.66
C ALA A 435 -0.58 8.12 -41.39
N THR A 436 -1.52 7.24 -41.05
CA THR A 436 -2.86 7.63 -40.60
C THR A 436 -2.80 8.26 -39.21
N LEU A 437 -3.23 9.52 -39.12
CA LEU A 437 -3.30 10.30 -37.89
C LEU A 437 -4.70 10.23 -37.24
N TYR A 438 -5.73 10.06 -38.05
CA TYR A 438 -7.13 9.97 -37.61
C TYR A 438 -7.93 9.17 -38.64
N SER A 439 -8.89 8.37 -38.17
CA SER A 439 -9.87 7.70 -39.03
C SER A 439 -11.13 7.44 -38.22
N ALA A 440 -12.30 7.84 -38.74
CA ALA A 440 -13.56 7.58 -38.08
C ALA A 440 -14.74 7.54 -39.07
N ASP A 441 -15.75 6.77 -38.68
CA ASP A 441 -17.07 6.72 -39.32
C ASP A 441 -18.09 7.38 -38.39
N LYS A 442 -18.90 8.29 -38.92
CA LYS A 442 -19.93 9.00 -38.14
C LYS A 442 -21.22 9.15 -38.93
N SER A 443 -22.31 9.34 -38.20
CA SER A 443 -23.61 9.70 -38.77
C SER A 443 -24.26 10.86 -38.04
N ARG A 444 -25.19 11.55 -38.72
CA ARG A 444 -25.94 12.69 -38.20
C ARG A 444 -27.33 12.72 -38.80
N GLN A 445 -28.33 13.06 -37.98
CA GLN A 445 -29.69 13.29 -38.44
C GLN A 445 -30.08 14.74 -38.20
N VAL A 446 -30.74 15.36 -39.19
CA VAL A 446 -31.16 16.76 -39.14
C VAL A 446 -32.57 16.91 -39.71
N LEU A 447 -33.37 17.75 -39.04
CA LEU A 447 -34.72 18.12 -39.46
C LEU A 447 -34.70 19.51 -40.13
N ALA A 448 -35.35 19.67 -41.28
CA ALA A 448 -35.48 20.95 -41.98
C ALA A 448 -36.87 21.12 -42.62
N SER A 449 -37.20 22.36 -43.01
CA SER A 449 -38.50 22.72 -43.61
C SER A 449 -38.68 22.26 -45.05
N ASP A 450 -37.58 21.97 -45.75
CA ASP A 450 -37.58 21.51 -47.14
C ASP A 450 -36.52 20.41 -47.36
N GLU A 451 -36.72 19.62 -48.40
CA GLU A 451 -35.90 18.45 -48.72
C GLU A 451 -34.43 18.83 -49.01
N ALA A 452 -34.19 19.85 -49.84
CA ALA A 452 -32.84 20.27 -50.19
C ALA A 452 -32.07 20.81 -48.97
N GLY A 453 -32.77 21.58 -48.13
CA GLY A 453 -32.30 22.06 -46.84
C GLY A 453 -31.95 20.92 -45.89
N ALA A 454 -32.78 19.88 -45.79
CA ALA A 454 -32.53 18.73 -44.92
C ALA A 454 -31.25 17.99 -45.34
N ARG A 455 -31.10 17.67 -46.63
CA ARG A 455 -29.91 16.99 -47.18
C ARG A 455 -28.63 17.79 -46.91
N ARG A 456 -28.63 19.07 -47.27
CA ARG A 456 -27.47 19.95 -47.11
C ARG A 456 -27.10 20.14 -45.65
N SER A 457 -28.09 20.29 -44.77
CA SER A 457 -27.86 20.50 -43.34
C SER A 457 -27.34 19.25 -42.66
N ALA A 458 -27.85 18.06 -43.00
CA ALA A 458 -27.33 16.79 -42.49
C ALA A 458 -25.84 16.60 -42.85
N LEU A 459 -25.47 16.82 -44.11
CA LEU A 459 -24.08 16.73 -44.58
C LEU A 459 -23.18 17.80 -43.92
N ARG A 460 -23.66 19.05 -43.83
CA ARG A 460 -22.91 20.15 -43.20
C ARG A 460 -22.69 19.90 -41.70
N ASP A 461 -23.72 19.50 -40.97
CA ASP A 461 -23.63 19.24 -39.52
C ASP A 461 -22.76 18.01 -39.23
N LEU A 462 -22.77 17.01 -40.11
CA LEU A 462 -21.86 15.89 -40.02
C LEU A 462 -20.39 16.34 -40.08
N GLY A 463 -20.05 17.23 -41.02
CA GLY A 463 -18.71 17.83 -41.10
C GLY A 463 -18.41 18.73 -39.91
N ALA A 464 -19.31 19.66 -39.59
CA ALA A 464 -19.09 20.71 -38.60
C ALA A 464 -19.13 20.21 -37.14
N GLN A 465 -20.16 19.45 -36.77
CA GLN A 465 -20.46 19.09 -35.40
C GLN A 465 -19.96 17.69 -35.03
N SER A 466 -20.01 16.73 -35.96
CA SER A 466 -19.59 15.35 -35.67
C SER A 466 -18.08 15.17 -35.88
N PHE A 467 -17.55 15.54 -37.05
CA PHE A 467 -16.12 15.40 -37.36
C PHE A 467 -15.29 16.56 -36.80
N GLY A 468 -15.71 17.81 -37.02
CA GLY A 468 -14.98 18.99 -36.56
C GLY A 468 -14.61 18.92 -35.07
N ASN A 469 -15.60 18.72 -34.20
CA ASN A 469 -15.37 18.62 -32.74
C ASN A 469 -14.43 17.49 -32.33
N ASP A 470 -14.48 16.35 -33.02
CA ASP A 470 -13.68 15.18 -32.68
C ASP A 470 -12.24 15.27 -33.18
N ILE A 471 -12.04 15.86 -34.36
CA ILE A 471 -10.74 16.16 -34.94
C ILE A 471 -9.97 17.11 -34.03
N LEU A 472 -10.63 18.15 -33.49
CA LEU A 472 -10.03 19.08 -32.53
C LEU A 472 -9.52 18.40 -31.25
N ALA A 473 -10.19 17.32 -30.83
CA ALA A 473 -9.83 16.58 -29.63
C ALA A 473 -8.80 15.45 -29.89
N SER A 474 -8.62 15.04 -31.14
CA SER A 474 -7.93 13.80 -31.48
C SER A 474 -6.67 13.98 -32.32
N LEU A 475 -6.53 15.08 -33.06
CA LEU A 475 -5.35 15.29 -33.88
C LEU A 475 -4.13 15.71 -33.04
N PRO A 476 -2.96 15.09 -33.25
CA PRO A 476 -1.72 15.48 -32.57
C PRO A 476 -1.18 16.84 -33.03
#